data_AF-A0A3B8IVA2-F1
#
_entry.id   AF-A0A3B8IVA2-F1
#
_cell.length_a   1.000
_cell.length_b   1.000
_cell.length_c   1.000
_cell.angle_alpha   90.00
_cell.angle_beta   90.00
_cell.angle_gamma   90.00
#
_symmetry.space_group_name_H-M   'P 1'
#
loop_
_entity.id
_entity.type
_entity.pdbx_description
1 polymer ?
#
loop_
_entity_poly.entity_id
_entity_poly.type
_entity_poly.pdbx_seq_one_letter_code
_entity_poly.pdbx_strand_id
1 'polypeptide(L)'
;MLLISGVIALRRGRKEAKYYLAGWTLFLIGLIVYAGKTMGVFPATEFIEYVTLPAVLLEVLMFSFALADRINVYRFEKQEAQARALDIATQKENLLAEQNALLEQGVKTRTQELQKANDLMRNQQEELIAQNERLQQQQEEIEAINQNLEYTVVQRTRKIAEAHQQIVDFAFMNAHELRGPLARVLGLNYLMKLGAVPPGEVPEILAKIDESAEEMDQVVKKITRRLEKSEVLNRGKERP
;
A
#
# COMPACT_ATOMS: atom_id res chain seq x y z
N MET A 1 33.13 -8.58 -75.76
CA MET A 1 32.54 -8.57 -74.41
C MET A 1 32.84 -9.84 -73.61
N LEU A 2 32.62 -11.06 -74.15
CA LEU A 2 32.81 -12.34 -73.42
C LEU A 2 34.27 -12.66 -73.01
N LEU A 3 35.25 -12.34 -73.86
CA LEU A 3 36.68 -12.49 -73.52
C LEU A 3 37.13 -11.50 -72.44
N ILE A 4 36.61 -10.28 -72.48
CA ILE A 4 36.94 -9.22 -71.52
C ILE A 4 36.39 -9.58 -70.13
N SER A 5 35.16 -10.11 -70.05
CA SER A 5 34.60 -10.62 -68.79
C SER A 5 35.37 -11.81 -68.22
N GLY A 6 35.88 -12.70 -69.07
CA GLY A 6 36.70 -13.83 -68.62
C GLY A 6 38.07 -13.38 -68.09
N VAL A 7 38.72 -12.42 -68.74
CA VAL A 7 40.02 -11.87 -68.30
C VAL A 7 39.89 -11.12 -66.96
N ILE A 8 38.79 -10.40 -66.74
CA ILE A 8 38.49 -9.75 -65.46
C ILE A 8 38.20 -10.78 -64.36
N ALA A 9 37.53 -11.89 -64.69
CA ALA A 9 37.28 -12.98 -63.76
C ALA A 9 38.58 -13.73 -63.34
N LEU A 10 39.54 -13.86 -64.27
CA LEU A 10 40.85 -14.46 -63.99
C LEU A 10 41.68 -13.63 -62.99
N ARG A 11 41.62 -12.29 -63.11
CA ARG A 11 42.28 -11.36 -62.18
C ARG A 11 41.67 -11.35 -60.77
N ARG A 12 40.49 -11.95 -60.58
CA ARG A 12 39.81 -12.10 -59.28
C ARG A 12 40.02 -13.47 -58.62
N GLY A 13 40.95 -14.28 -59.12
CA GLY A 13 41.40 -15.51 -58.46
C GLY A 13 40.43 -16.70 -58.53
N ARG A 14 39.32 -16.61 -59.29
CA ARG A 14 38.37 -17.72 -59.43
C ARG A 14 38.93 -18.77 -60.40
N LYS A 15 39.19 -19.98 -59.89
CA LYS A 15 39.77 -21.10 -60.65
C LYS A 15 38.89 -21.51 -61.85
N GLU A 16 37.58 -21.34 -61.73
CA GLU A 16 36.55 -21.64 -62.75
C GLU A 16 36.75 -20.88 -64.07
N ALA A 17 37.32 -19.67 -64.03
CA ALA A 17 37.44 -18.81 -65.20
C ALA A 17 38.47 -19.30 -66.23
N LYS A 18 39.39 -20.20 -65.83
CA LYS A 18 40.48 -20.70 -66.68
C LYS A 18 39.98 -21.61 -67.81
N TYR A 19 39.11 -22.57 -67.50
CA TYR A 19 38.58 -23.52 -68.49
C TYR A 19 37.55 -22.87 -69.41
N TYR A 20 36.73 -21.97 -68.86
CA TYR A 20 35.77 -21.18 -69.64
C TYR A 20 36.48 -20.31 -70.69
N LEU A 21 37.54 -19.58 -70.29
CA LEU A 21 38.30 -18.77 -71.24
C LEU A 21 38.98 -19.60 -72.32
N ALA A 22 39.57 -20.75 -71.96
CA ALA A 22 40.23 -21.63 -72.92
C ALA A 22 39.24 -22.18 -73.97
N GLY A 23 38.04 -22.60 -73.54
CA GLY A 23 36.97 -23.03 -74.46
C GLY A 23 36.53 -21.91 -75.40
N TRP A 24 36.32 -20.70 -74.89
CA TRP A 24 35.94 -19.53 -75.71
C TRP A 24 37.03 -19.10 -76.69
N THR A 25 38.31 -19.20 -76.32
CA THR A 25 39.40 -18.91 -77.25
C THR A 25 39.49 -19.93 -78.37
N LEU A 26 39.29 -21.22 -78.05
CA LEU A 26 39.31 -22.30 -79.03
C LEU A 26 38.11 -22.23 -79.99
N PHE A 27 36.92 -21.92 -79.46
CA PHE A 27 35.71 -21.70 -80.26
C PHE A 27 35.88 -20.53 -81.24
N LEU A 28 36.42 -19.40 -80.80
CA LEU A 28 36.63 -18.24 -81.67
C LEU A 28 37.62 -18.55 -82.79
N ILE A 29 38.68 -19.32 -82.51
CA ILE A 29 39.61 -19.77 -83.53
C ILE A 29 38.90 -20.69 -84.54
N GLY A 30 38.11 -21.67 -84.06
CA GLY A 30 37.32 -22.55 -84.93
C GLY A 30 36.32 -21.79 -85.80
N LEU A 31 35.64 -20.79 -85.23
CA LEU A 31 34.69 -19.92 -85.92
C LEU A 31 35.37 -19.09 -87.01
N ILE A 32 36.55 -18.52 -86.74
CA ILE A 32 37.33 -17.75 -87.72
C ILE A 32 37.78 -18.65 -88.88
N VAL A 33 38.27 -19.87 -88.59
CA VAL A 33 38.67 -20.84 -89.61
C VAL A 33 37.48 -21.26 -90.48
N TYR A 34 36.32 -21.49 -89.88
CA TYR A 34 35.09 -21.82 -90.60
C TYR A 34 34.55 -20.66 -91.45
N ALA A 35 34.57 -19.43 -90.93
CA ALA A 35 34.20 -18.22 -91.66
C ALA A 35 35.14 -17.98 -92.87
N GLY A 36 36.45 -18.19 -92.67
CA GLY A 36 37.43 -18.10 -93.76
C GLY A 36 37.23 -19.17 -94.84
N LYS A 37 36.81 -20.40 -94.48
CA LYS A 37 36.40 -21.44 -95.44
C LYS A 37 35.20 -20.98 -96.28
N THR A 38 34.16 -20.45 -95.65
CA THR A 38 32.91 -20.05 -96.35
C THR A 38 33.08 -18.85 -97.28
N MET A 39 34.02 -17.93 -96.97
CA MET A 39 34.36 -16.79 -97.83
C MET A 39 35.36 -17.14 -98.96
N GLY A 40 35.80 -18.40 -99.06
CA GLY A 40 36.75 -18.84 -100.09
C GLY A 40 38.18 -18.35 -99.89
N VAL A 41 38.52 -17.80 -98.72
CA VAL A 41 39.86 -17.29 -98.38
C VAL A 41 40.82 -18.44 -98.09
N PHE A 42 40.32 -19.55 -97.55
CA PHE A 42 41.07 -20.80 -97.37
C PHE A 42 40.54 -21.89 -98.31
N PRO A 43 41.41 -22.66 -98.98
CA PRO A 43 40.97 -23.81 -99.76
C PRO A 43 40.29 -24.82 -98.85
N ALA A 44 39.15 -25.37 -99.25
CA ALA A 44 38.44 -26.44 -98.56
C ALA A 44 39.26 -27.74 -98.65
N THR A 45 40.35 -27.81 -97.88
CA THR A 45 41.23 -28.97 -97.81
C THR A 45 40.65 -30.01 -96.86
N GLU A 46 40.88 -31.30 -97.15
CA GLU A 46 40.45 -32.44 -96.33
C GLU A 46 40.89 -32.30 -94.86
N PHE A 47 41.99 -31.60 -94.60
CA PHE A 47 42.49 -31.29 -93.26
C PHE A 47 41.51 -30.46 -92.41
N ILE A 48 40.91 -29.41 -92.98
CA ILE A 48 39.95 -28.57 -92.25
C ILE A 48 38.71 -29.40 -91.88
N GLU A 49 38.28 -30.29 -92.77
CA GLU A 49 37.14 -31.17 -92.51
C GLU A 49 37.46 -32.23 -91.45
N TYR A 50 38.67 -32.79 -91.46
CA TYR A 50 39.14 -33.74 -90.46
C TYR A 50 39.25 -33.13 -89.05
N VAL A 51 39.68 -31.88 -88.91
CA VAL A 51 39.90 -31.22 -87.61
C VAL A 51 38.60 -30.64 -87.02
N THR A 52 37.62 -30.27 -87.85
CA THR A 52 36.41 -29.57 -87.39
C THR A 52 35.56 -30.40 -86.41
N LEU A 53 35.28 -31.67 -86.72
CA LEU A 53 34.45 -32.55 -85.86
C LEU A 53 35.09 -32.84 -84.49
N PRO A 54 36.35 -33.29 -84.37
CA PRO A 54 36.98 -33.50 -83.07
C PRO A 54 37.16 -32.20 -82.28
N ALA A 55 37.33 -31.04 -82.94
CA ALA A 55 37.40 -29.75 -82.26
C ALA A 55 36.07 -29.37 -81.58
N VAL A 56 34.93 -29.56 -82.27
CA VAL A 56 33.60 -29.32 -81.69
C VAL A 56 33.30 -30.28 -80.54
N LEU A 57 33.70 -31.56 -80.66
CA LEU A 57 33.57 -32.53 -79.57
C LEU A 57 34.38 -32.11 -78.33
N LEU A 58 35.64 -31.69 -78.54
CA LEU A 58 36.50 -31.20 -77.47
C LEU A 58 35.90 -29.94 -76.81
N GLU A 59 35.31 -29.04 -77.58
CA GLU A 59 34.65 -27.84 -77.08
C GLU A 59 33.45 -28.16 -76.18
N VAL A 60 32.57 -29.07 -76.62
CA VAL A 60 31.42 -29.52 -75.82
C VAL A 60 31.88 -30.18 -74.51
N LEU A 61 32.95 -30.99 -74.56
CA LEU A 61 33.55 -31.58 -73.35
C LEU A 61 34.13 -30.52 -72.41
N MET A 62 34.82 -29.50 -72.93
CA MET A 62 35.36 -28.40 -72.15
C MET A 62 34.24 -27.57 -71.49
N PHE A 63 33.15 -27.29 -72.20
CA PHE A 63 31.99 -26.60 -71.62
C PHE A 63 31.26 -27.45 -70.60
N SER A 64 31.11 -28.76 -70.84
CA SER A 64 30.53 -29.69 -69.88
C SER A 64 31.34 -29.73 -68.57
N PHE A 65 32.67 -29.74 -68.67
CA PHE A 65 33.56 -29.72 -67.51
C PHE A 65 33.47 -28.38 -66.75
N ALA A 66 33.48 -27.25 -67.46
CA ALA A 66 33.32 -25.93 -66.84
C ALA A 66 31.96 -25.77 -66.15
N LEU A 67 30.89 -26.30 -66.75
CA LEU A 67 29.55 -26.31 -66.15
C LEU A 67 29.50 -27.21 -64.91
N ALA A 68 30.10 -28.40 -64.98
CA ALA A 68 30.18 -29.32 -63.85
C ALA A 68 30.93 -28.71 -62.66
N ASP A 69 32.08 -28.06 -62.89
CA ASP A 69 32.85 -27.35 -61.86
C ASP A 69 32.03 -26.25 -61.19
N ARG A 70 31.35 -25.42 -62.00
CA ARG A 70 30.45 -24.36 -61.51
C ARG A 70 29.29 -24.91 -60.67
N ILE A 71 28.67 -26.01 -61.10
CA ILE A 71 27.60 -26.69 -60.35
C ILE A 71 28.13 -27.19 -59.00
N ASN A 72 29.33 -27.77 -58.98
CA ASN A 72 29.94 -28.29 -57.76
C ASN A 72 30.23 -27.17 -56.75
N VAL A 73 30.82 -26.05 -57.20
CA VAL A 73 31.08 -24.90 -56.33
C VAL A 73 29.78 -24.32 -55.79
N TYR A 74 28.77 -24.10 -56.64
CA TYR A 74 27.47 -23.60 -56.19
C TYR A 74 26.79 -24.54 -55.18
N ARG A 75 26.87 -25.86 -55.39
CA ARG A 75 26.34 -26.85 -54.45
C ARG A 75 27.07 -26.80 -53.11
N PHE A 76 28.40 -26.69 -53.13
CA PHE A 76 29.21 -26.58 -51.92
C PHE A 76 28.88 -25.30 -51.13
N GLU A 77 28.87 -24.14 -51.78
CA GLU A 77 28.52 -22.86 -51.16
C GLU A 77 27.10 -22.88 -50.57
N LYS A 78 26.15 -23.48 -51.28
CA LYS A 78 24.77 -23.66 -50.81
C LYS A 78 24.69 -24.58 -49.60
N GLN A 79 25.41 -25.70 -49.60
CA GLN A 79 25.47 -26.61 -48.46
C GLN A 79 26.09 -25.94 -47.23
N GLU A 80 27.18 -25.20 -47.41
CA GLU A 80 27.82 -24.45 -46.32
C GLU A 80 26.91 -23.35 -45.76
N ALA A 81 26.22 -22.61 -46.63
CA ALA A 81 25.24 -21.61 -46.22
C ALA A 81 24.06 -22.24 -45.47
N GLN A 82 23.57 -23.40 -45.91
CA GLN A 82 22.50 -24.13 -45.21
C GLN A 82 22.97 -24.68 -43.85
N ALA A 83 24.19 -25.23 -43.78
CA ALA A 83 24.77 -25.71 -42.52
C ALA A 83 24.92 -24.57 -41.50
N ARG A 84 25.43 -23.40 -41.92
CA ARG A 84 25.50 -22.21 -41.07
C ARG A 84 24.12 -21.72 -40.63
N ALA A 85 23.14 -21.69 -41.54
CA ALA A 85 21.78 -21.29 -41.20
C ALA A 85 21.15 -22.23 -40.16
N LEU A 86 21.41 -23.55 -40.27
CA LEU A 86 20.92 -24.54 -39.31
C LEU A 86 21.58 -24.37 -37.93
N ASP A 87 22.90 -24.16 -37.88
CA ASP A 87 23.62 -23.90 -36.63
C ASP A 87 23.10 -22.63 -35.93
N ILE A 88 22.96 -21.53 -36.68
CA ILE A 88 22.38 -20.28 -36.15
C ILE A 88 20.94 -20.49 -35.67
N ALA A 89 20.12 -21.25 -36.41
CA ALA A 89 18.75 -21.54 -36.01
C ALA A 89 18.71 -22.35 -34.70
N THR A 90 19.59 -23.34 -34.56
CA THR A 90 19.70 -24.19 -33.36
C THR A 90 20.18 -23.37 -32.16
N GLN A 91 21.20 -22.52 -32.33
CA GLN A 91 21.66 -21.62 -31.27
C GLN A 91 20.58 -20.64 -30.83
N LYS A 92 19.81 -20.11 -31.78
CA LYS A 92 18.68 -19.22 -31.48
C LYS A 92 17.58 -19.94 -30.69
N GLU A 93 17.25 -21.17 -31.07
CA GLU A 93 16.26 -21.98 -30.35
C GLU A 93 16.71 -22.24 -28.91
N ASN A 94 17.96 -22.64 -28.71
CA ASN A 94 18.52 -22.86 -27.37
C ASN A 94 18.51 -21.58 -26.53
N LEU A 95 18.91 -20.43 -27.10
CA LEU A 95 18.88 -19.15 -26.40
C LEU A 95 17.46 -18.71 -26.04
N LEU A 96 16.49 -18.94 -26.93
CA LEU A 96 15.08 -18.66 -26.66
C LEU A 96 14.54 -19.57 -25.55
N ALA A 97 14.91 -20.85 -25.55
CA ALA A 97 14.52 -21.79 -24.50
C ALA A 97 15.09 -21.36 -23.13
N GLU A 98 16.36 -20.95 -23.09
CA GLU A 98 17.00 -20.43 -21.87
C GLU A 98 16.34 -19.15 -21.38
N GLN A 99 16.07 -18.18 -22.26
CA GLN A 99 15.37 -16.94 -21.89
C GLN A 99 13.95 -17.22 -21.39
N ASN A 100 13.21 -18.12 -22.04
CA ASN A 100 11.87 -18.50 -21.60
C ASN A 100 11.90 -19.14 -20.20
N ALA A 101 12.86 -20.04 -19.94
CA ALA A 101 13.01 -20.65 -18.62
C ALA A 101 13.32 -19.60 -17.53
N LEU A 102 14.20 -18.64 -17.82
CA LEU A 102 14.52 -17.53 -16.90
C LEU A 102 13.30 -16.62 -16.66
N LEU A 103 12.55 -16.31 -17.71
CA LEU A 103 11.34 -15.50 -17.60
C LEU A 103 10.26 -16.21 -16.79
N GLU A 104 10.02 -17.50 -17.04
CA GLU A 104 9.08 -18.32 -16.28
C GLU A 104 9.47 -18.39 -14.79
N GLN A 105 10.76 -18.56 -14.50
CA GLN A 105 11.25 -18.52 -13.12
C GLN A 105 11.02 -17.14 -12.50
N GLY A 106 11.32 -16.06 -13.21
CA GLY A 106 11.11 -14.69 -12.74
C GLY A 106 9.64 -14.38 -12.47
N VAL A 107 8.74 -14.80 -13.37
CA VAL A 107 7.28 -14.69 -13.20
C VAL A 107 6.82 -15.50 -12.00
N LYS A 108 7.29 -16.75 -11.85
CA LYS A 108 6.93 -17.60 -10.72
C LYS A 108 7.35 -16.98 -9.38
N THR A 109 8.60 -16.52 -9.27
CA THR A 109 9.12 -15.87 -8.06
C THR A 109 8.32 -14.62 -7.73
N ARG A 110 8.12 -13.71 -8.69
CA ARG A 110 7.34 -12.49 -8.47
C ARG A 110 5.88 -12.78 -8.12
N THR A 111 5.29 -13.80 -8.72
CA THR A 111 3.91 -14.21 -8.40
C THR A 111 3.83 -14.73 -6.96
N GLN A 112 4.82 -15.50 -6.50
CA GLN A 112 4.90 -15.95 -5.11
C GLN A 112 5.11 -14.80 -4.13
N GLU A 113 5.96 -13.83 -4.46
CA GLU A 113 6.18 -12.63 -3.64
C GLU A 113 4.90 -11.78 -3.54
N LEU A 114 4.22 -11.57 -4.68
CA LEU A 114 2.95 -10.86 -4.73
C LEU A 114 1.87 -11.59 -3.91
N GLN A 115 1.79 -12.92 -4.00
CA GLN A 115 0.84 -13.69 -3.20
C GLN A 115 1.12 -13.52 -1.71
N LYS A 116 2.37 -13.65 -1.27
CA LYS A 116 2.76 -13.43 0.14
C LYS A 116 2.44 -12.02 0.61
N ALA A 117 2.72 -11.01 -0.22
CA ALA A 117 2.40 -9.62 0.10
C ALA A 117 0.88 -9.40 0.22
N ASN A 118 0.10 -10.01 -0.68
CA ASN A 118 -1.36 -9.94 -0.64
C ASN A 118 -1.92 -10.62 0.62
N ASP A 119 -1.44 -11.81 0.96
CA ASP A 119 -1.83 -12.53 2.17
C ASP A 119 -1.50 -11.72 3.44
N LEU A 120 -0.32 -11.09 3.49
CA LEU A 120 0.07 -10.20 4.59
C LEU A 120 -0.86 -8.99 4.70
N MET A 121 -1.13 -8.30 3.58
CA MET A 121 -2.02 -7.14 3.57
C MET A 121 -3.43 -7.51 4.02
N ARG A 122 -3.93 -8.68 3.60
CA ARG A 122 -5.22 -9.19 4.02
C ARG A 122 -5.25 -9.45 5.53
N ASN A 123 -4.24 -10.10 6.09
CA ASN A 123 -4.15 -10.33 7.54
C ASN A 123 -4.12 -9.01 8.31
N GLN A 124 -3.36 -8.02 7.83
CA GLN A 124 -3.32 -6.68 8.44
C GLN A 124 -4.68 -5.98 8.37
N GLN A 125 -5.40 -6.13 7.26
CA GLN A 125 -6.75 -5.59 7.13
C GLN A 125 -7.74 -6.24 8.10
N GLU A 126 -7.69 -7.56 8.25
CA GLU A 126 -8.51 -8.29 9.23
C GLU A 126 -8.21 -7.84 10.67
N GLU A 127 -6.93 -7.63 11.01
CA GLU A 127 -6.54 -7.09 12.32
C GLU A 127 -7.04 -5.66 12.54
N LEU A 128 -6.94 -4.77 11.55
CA LEU A 128 -7.44 -3.41 11.64
C LEU A 128 -8.96 -3.36 11.83
N ILE A 129 -9.71 -4.25 11.19
CA ILE A 129 -11.15 -4.37 11.38
C ILE A 129 -11.44 -4.77 12.83
N ALA A 130 -10.78 -5.80 13.34
CA ALA A 130 -10.95 -6.24 14.73
C ALA A 130 -10.55 -5.15 15.75
N GLN A 131 -9.51 -4.36 15.46
CA GLN A 131 -9.12 -3.22 16.30
C GLN A 131 -10.18 -2.11 16.28
N ASN A 132 -10.74 -1.78 15.11
CA ASN A 132 -11.82 -0.79 15.00
C ASN A 132 -13.08 -1.23 15.75
N GLU A 133 -13.47 -2.50 15.65
CA GLU A 133 -14.61 -3.04 16.40
C GLU A 133 -14.40 -2.91 17.92
N ARG A 134 -13.18 -3.20 18.41
CA ARG A 134 -12.84 -3.00 19.83
C ARG A 134 -12.88 -1.53 20.24
N LEU A 135 -12.36 -0.63 19.40
CA LEU A 135 -12.41 0.81 19.67
C LEU A 135 -13.85 1.32 19.74
N GLN A 136 -14.73 0.84 18.85
CA GLN A 136 -16.14 1.19 18.88
C GLN A 136 -16.80 0.69 20.17
N GLN A 137 -16.56 -0.55 20.58
CA GLN A 137 -17.06 -1.08 21.85
C GLN A 137 -16.58 -0.26 23.05
N GLN A 138 -15.29 0.10 23.09
CA GLN A 138 -14.75 0.95 24.15
C GLN A 138 -15.38 2.35 24.15
N GLN A 139 -15.65 2.92 22.97
CA GLN A 139 -16.32 4.21 22.86
C GLN A 139 -17.74 4.15 23.43
N GLU A 140 -18.50 3.09 23.10
CA GLU A 140 -19.85 2.86 23.64
C GLU A 140 -19.81 2.66 25.17
N GLU A 141 -18.83 1.94 25.70
CA GLU A 141 -18.65 1.74 27.14
C GLU A 141 -18.32 3.07 27.87
N ILE A 142 -17.39 3.86 27.32
CA ILE A 142 -17.05 5.18 27.86
C ILE A 142 -18.26 6.10 27.85
N GLU A 143 -19.06 6.08 26.77
CA GLU A 143 -20.27 6.89 26.69
C GLU A 143 -21.29 6.49 27.77
N ALA A 144 -21.51 5.17 27.95
CA ALA A 144 -22.39 4.66 29.01
C ALA A 144 -21.90 5.06 30.42
N ILE A 145 -20.59 4.96 30.67
CA ILE A 145 -19.98 5.38 31.95
C ILE A 145 -20.17 6.87 32.17
N ASN A 146 -19.93 7.71 31.15
CA ASN A 146 -20.11 9.16 31.25
C ASN A 146 -21.56 9.52 31.57
N GLN A 147 -22.53 8.91 30.89
CA GLN A 147 -23.96 9.13 31.18
C GLN A 147 -24.31 8.74 32.63
N ASN A 148 -23.79 7.61 33.11
CA ASN A 148 -24.01 7.18 34.50
C ASN A 148 -23.38 8.15 35.51
N LEU A 149 -22.17 8.63 35.21
CA LEU A 149 -21.47 9.60 36.05
C LEU A 149 -22.24 10.92 36.10
N GLU A 150 -22.70 11.44 34.97
CA GLU A 150 -23.52 12.65 34.91
C GLU A 150 -24.81 12.48 35.71
N TYR A 151 -25.52 11.36 35.54
CA TYR A 151 -26.69 11.05 36.35
C TYR A 151 -26.36 11.06 37.85
N THR A 152 -25.29 10.39 38.24
CA THR A 152 -24.85 10.31 39.65
C THR A 152 -24.49 11.69 40.20
N VAL A 153 -23.79 12.52 39.42
CA VAL A 153 -23.44 13.90 39.77
C VAL A 153 -24.72 14.71 40.00
N VAL A 154 -25.68 14.65 39.09
CA VAL A 154 -26.98 15.34 39.25
C VAL A 154 -27.70 14.89 40.53
N GLN A 155 -27.77 13.58 40.78
CA GLN A 155 -28.41 13.04 41.98
C GLN A 155 -27.72 13.49 43.28
N ARG A 156 -26.37 13.47 43.31
CA ARG A 156 -25.58 13.91 44.46
C ARG A 156 -25.73 15.41 44.70
N THR A 157 -25.63 16.23 43.66
CA THR A 157 -25.82 17.68 43.73
C THR A 157 -27.21 18.02 44.25
N ARG A 158 -28.24 17.32 43.79
CA ARG A 158 -29.61 17.48 44.29
C ARG A 158 -29.72 17.15 45.78
N LYS A 159 -29.20 16.00 46.23
CA LYS A 159 -29.21 15.61 47.65
C LYS A 159 -28.49 16.63 48.53
N ILE A 160 -27.35 17.15 48.05
CA ILE A 160 -26.60 18.19 48.76
C ILE A 160 -27.42 19.48 48.84
N ALA A 161 -28.06 19.90 47.74
CA ALA A 161 -28.90 21.10 47.73
C ALA A 161 -30.11 20.97 48.69
N GLU A 162 -30.76 19.80 48.71
CA GLU A 162 -31.86 19.50 49.64
C GLU A 162 -31.38 19.52 51.11
N ALA A 163 -30.25 18.87 51.42
CA ALA A 163 -29.68 18.87 52.77
C ALA A 163 -29.23 20.28 53.20
N HIS A 164 -28.64 21.05 52.28
CA HIS A 164 -28.25 22.44 52.51
C HIS A 164 -29.48 23.30 52.83
N GLN A 165 -30.56 23.17 52.07
CA GLN A 165 -31.81 23.89 52.34
C GLN A 165 -32.39 23.54 53.71
N GLN A 166 -32.38 22.26 54.09
CA GLN A 166 -32.83 21.83 55.42
C GLN A 166 -32.01 22.46 56.57
N ILE A 167 -30.69 22.58 56.40
CA ILE A 167 -29.82 23.25 57.39
C ILE A 167 -30.16 24.73 57.48
N VAL A 168 -30.36 25.41 56.35
CA VAL A 168 -30.75 26.82 56.31
C VAL A 168 -32.08 27.04 57.03
N ASP A 169 -33.09 26.23 56.72
CA ASP A 169 -34.42 26.31 57.35
C ASP A 169 -34.34 26.05 58.87
N PHE A 170 -33.54 25.05 59.27
CA PHE A 170 -33.32 24.73 60.69
C PHE A 170 -32.62 25.87 61.43
N ALA A 171 -31.56 26.46 60.86
CA ALA A 171 -30.85 27.59 61.43
C ALA A 171 -31.76 28.81 61.60
N PHE A 172 -32.61 29.09 60.60
CA PHE A 172 -33.60 30.17 60.66
C PHE A 172 -34.61 29.96 61.80
N MET A 173 -35.18 28.76 61.92
CA MET A 173 -36.15 28.44 62.98
C MET A 173 -35.52 28.54 64.37
N ASN A 174 -34.32 28.01 64.55
CA ASN A 174 -33.61 28.10 65.83
C ASN A 174 -33.30 29.55 66.22
N ALA A 175 -32.86 30.37 65.27
CA ALA A 175 -32.61 31.79 65.52
C ALA A 175 -33.89 32.52 65.96
N HIS A 176 -35.05 32.17 65.40
CA HIS A 176 -36.34 32.72 65.82
C HIS A 176 -36.73 32.26 67.23
N GLU A 177 -36.66 30.95 67.52
CA GLU A 177 -36.99 30.39 68.85
C GLU A 177 -36.09 31.00 69.96
N LEU A 178 -34.80 31.23 69.68
CA LEU A 178 -33.87 31.83 70.65
C LEU A 178 -34.03 33.35 70.81
N ARG A 179 -34.42 34.07 69.75
CA ARG A 179 -34.54 35.54 69.78
C ARG A 179 -35.61 36.02 70.75
N GLY A 180 -36.73 35.31 70.87
CA GLY A 180 -37.85 35.66 71.75
C GLY A 180 -37.44 35.84 73.22
N PRO A 181 -36.96 34.78 73.90
CA PRO A 181 -36.55 34.88 75.30
C PRO A 181 -35.34 35.80 75.48
N LEU A 182 -34.37 35.80 74.56
CA LEU A 182 -33.21 36.70 74.62
C LEU A 182 -33.63 38.18 74.59
N ALA A 183 -34.54 38.55 73.69
CA ALA A 183 -35.06 39.91 73.62
C ALA A 183 -35.80 40.30 74.92
N ARG A 184 -36.52 39.35 75.54
CA ARG A 184 -37.21 39.55 76.82
C ARG A 184 -36.21 39.80 77.96
N VAL A 185 -35.17 38.97 78.08
CA VAL A 185 -34.08 39.15 79.06
C VAL A 185 -33.38 40.49 78.87
N LEU A 186 -33.01 40.84 77.64
CA LEU A 186 -32.32 42.10 77.36
C LEU A 186 -33.22 43.32 77.67
N GLY A 187 -34.51 43.25 77.32
CA GLY A 187 -35.47 44.31 77.59
C GLY A 187 -35.71 44.55 79.08
N LEU A 188 -35.93 43.47 79.85
CA LEU A 188 -36.11 43.56 81.30
C LEU A 188 -34.84 44.06 82.00
N ASN A 189 -33.67 43.60 81.57
CA ASN A 189 -32.38 44.09 82.08
C ASN A 189 -32.17 45.58 81.76
N TYR A 190 -32.57 46.03 80.57
CA TYR A 190 -32.50 47.44 80.20
C TYR A 190 -33.41 48.32 81.08
N LEU A 191 -34.64 47.87 81.38
CA LEU A 191 -35.56 48.57 82.28
C LEU A 191 -34.98 48.72 83.70
N MET A 192 -34.33 47.66 84.22
CA MET A 192 -33.65 47.72 85.51
C MET A 192 -32.49 48.72 85.50
N LYS A 193 -31.66 48.73 84.45
CA LYS A 193 -30.53 49.66 84.32
C LYS A 193 -30.94 51.12 84.22
N LEU A 194 -32.11 51.39 83.63
CA LEU A 194 -32.67 52.74 83.53
C LEU A 194 -33.27 53.26 84.85
N GLY A 195 -33.37 52.42 85.88
CA GLY A 195 -34.10 52.78 87.11
C GLY A 195 -35.60 52.96 86.89
N ALA A 196 -36.13 52.42 85.79
CA ALA A 196 -37.55 52.52 85.42
C ALA A 196 -38.43 51.50 86.16
N VAL A 197 -37.84 50.70 87.07
CA VAL A 197 -38.51 49.68 87.87
C VAL A 197 -38.55 50.14 89.33
N PRO A 198 -39.75 50.24 89.96
CA PRO A 198 -39.87 50.57 91.38
C PRO A 198 -39.13 49.56 92.27
N PRO A 199 -38.52 49.97 93.39
CA PRO A 199 -37.73 49.08 94.25
C PRO A 199 -38.49 47.83 94.75
N GLY A 200 -39.81 47.94 94.94
CA GLY A 200 -40.67 46.81 95.36
C GLY A 200 -40.96 45.78 94.26
N GLU A 201 -40.79 46.15 92.99
CA GLU A 201 -41.09 45.30 91.82
C GLU A 201 -39.84 44.64 91.22
N VAL A 202 -38.65 45.04 91.67
CA VAL A 202 -37.37 44.43 91.25
C VAL A 202 -37.35 42.89 91.43
N PRO A 203 -37.85 42.31 92.54
CA PRO A 203 -37.90 40.85 92.68
C PRO A 203 -38.77 40.18 91.62
N GLU A 204 -39.87 40.83 91.19
CA GLU A 204 -40.76 40.31 90.15
C GLU A 204 -40.11 40.38 88.76
N ILE A 205 -39.39 41.47 88.45
CA ILE A 205 -38.64 41.60 87.19
C ILE A 205 -37.50 40.58 87.11
N LEU A 206 -36.77 40.36 88.21
CA LEU A 206 -35.74 39.32 88.29
C LEU A 206 -36.34 37.92 88.06
N ALA A 207 -37.49 37.63 88.68
CA ALA A 207 -38.20 36.37 88.43
C ALA A 207 -38.60 36.18 86.96
N LYS A 208 -39.03 37.24 86.27
CA LYS A 208 -39.35 37.20 84.82
C LYS A 208 -38.10 37.05 83.94
N ILE A 209 -36.95 37.58 84.37
CA ILE A 209 -35.66 37.36 83.71
C ILE A 209 -35.24 35.89 83.86
N ASP A 210 -35.33 35.34 85.07
CA ASP A 210 -35.02 33.93 85.35
C ASP A 210 -35.93 32.99 84.56
N GLU A 211 -37.24 33.27 84.50
CA GLU A 211 -38.20 32.53 83.69
C GLU A 211 -37.83 32.55 82.20
N SER A 212 -37.41 33.72 81.68
CA SER A 212 -37.00 33.87 80.27
C SER A 212 -35.66 33.20 79.97
N ALA A 213 -34.73 33.20 80.94
CA ALA A 213 -33.45 32.50 80.83
C ALA A 213 -33.66 30.98 80.86
N GLU A 214 -34.57 30.50 81.70
CA GLU A 214 -34.95 29.09 81.77
C GLU A 214 -35.69 28.65 80.50
N GLU A 215 -36.59 29.48 79.95
CA GLU A 215 -37.20 29.25 78.63
C GLU A 215 -36.13 29.12 77.54
N MET A 216 -35.13 30.02 77.52
CA MET A 216 -34.02 29.96 76.55
C MET A 216 -33.18 28.69 76.70
N ASP A 217 -32.87 28.26 77.93
CA ASP A 217 -32.16 27.01 78.21
C ASP A 217 -32.96 25.78 77.75
N GLN A 218 -34.29 25.78 77.94
CA GLN A 218 -35.17 24.74 77.41
C GLN A 218 -35.17 24.71 75.88
N VAL A 219 -35.20 25.88 75.22
CA VAL A 219 -35.08 25.99 73.76
C VAL A 219 -33.73 25.43 73.29
N VAL A 220 -32.61 25.80 73.93
CA VAL A 220 -31.28 25.25 73.60
C VAL A 220 -31.25 23.73 73.77
N LYS A 221 -31.72 23.19 74.90
CA LYS A 221 -31.80 21.74 75.14
C LYS A 221 -32.65 21.04 74.07
N LYS A 222 -33.75 21.65 73.65
CA LYS A 222 -34.62 21.14 72.59
C LYS A 222 -33.92 21.12 71.22
N ILE A 223 -33.16 22.18 70.89
CA ILE A 223 -32.35 22.26 69.66
C ILE A 223 -31.27 21.18 69.65
N THR A 224 -30.50 21.04 70.74
CA THR A 224 -29.44 20.02 70.87
C THR A 224 -29.99 18.60 70.71
N ARG A 225 -31.12 18.28 71.37
CA ARG A 225 -31.77 16.97 71.21
C ARG A 225 -32.26 16.71 69.78
N ARG A 226 -32.77 17.74 69.08
CA ARG A 226 -33.19 17.63 67.67
C ARG A 226 -31.98 17.35 66.75
N LEU A 227 -30.84 18.00 67.00
CA LEU A 227 -29.58 17.80 66.26
C LEU A 227 -29.01 16.38 66.45
N GLU A 228 -28.91 15.90 67.70
CA GLU A 228 -28.45 14.54 68.01
C GLU A 228 -29.31 13.48 67.31
N LYS A 229 -30.64 13.66 67.33
CA LYS A 229 -31.56 12.74 66.67
C LYS A 229 -31.39 12.76 65.15
N SER A 230 -31.13 13.93 64.56
CA SER A 230 -30.84 14.09 63.13
C SER A 230 -29.52 13.42 62.71
N GLU A 231 -28.44 13.57 63.49
CA GLU A 231 -27.16 12.92 63.21
C GLU A 231 -27.23 11.40 63.27
N VAL A 232 -27.94 10.84 64.28
CA VAL A 232 -28.12 9.39 64.43
C VAL A 232 -28.91 8.81 63.26
N LEU A 233 -29.94 9.50 62.78
CA LEU A 233 -30.71 9.10 61.60
C LEU A 233 -29.90 9.18 60.30
N ASN A 234 -28.99 10.15 60.17
CA ASN A 234 -28.13 10.26 58.98
C ASN A 234 -27.04 9.16 58.96
N ARG A 235 -26.40 8.85 60.09
CA ARG A 235 -25.41 7.74 60.17
C ARG A 235 -26.03 6.35 59.91
N GLY A 236 -27.32 6.18 60.17
CA GLY A 236 -28.05 4.94 59.88
C GLY A 236 -28.33 4.71 58.38
N LYS A 237 -28.28 5.76 57.55
CA LYS A 237 -28.51 5.69 56.10
C LYS A 237 -27.25 5.52 55.25
N GLU A 238 -26.06 5.75 55.82
CA GLU A 238 -24.77 5.67 55.12
C GLU A 238 -24.07 4.31 55.21
N ARG A 239 -24.63 3.33 55.91
CA ARG A 239 -24.12 1.96 55.88
C ARG A 239 -24.75 1.23 54.68
N PRO A 240 -23.93 0.70 53.74
CA PRO A 240 -24.44 -0.14 52.65
C PRO A 240 -25.09 -1.42 53.18
#